data_AF-A0A947AST9-F1
#
_entry.id   AF-A0A947AST9-F1
#
_cell.length_a   1.000
_cell.length_b   1.000
_cell.length_c   1.000
_cell.angle_alpha   90.00
_cell.angle_beta   90.00
_cell.angle_gamma   90.00
#
_symmetry.space_group_name_H-M   'P 1'
#
loop_
_entity.id
_entity.type
_entity.pdbx_description
1 polymer ?
#
loop_
_entity_poly.entity_id
_entity_poly.type
_entity_poly.pdbx_seq_one_letter_code
_entity_poly.pdbx_strand_id
1 'polypeptide(L)'
;MKFTLNWLQQYVQLHSIAPGKLADDLTMLGLEVDSVDPLYEELSGLLTAKVISVTPHPNADKLTLCQVEAGGNTLQVVCGAPN
;
A
#
# COMPACT_ATOMS: atom_id res chain seq x y z
N MET A 1 -5.42 -16.02 10.18
CA MET A 1 -5.44 -14.59 10.64
C MET A 1 -4.28 -13.88 9.97
N LYS A 2 -4.43 -12.64 9.50
CA LYS A 2 -3.33 -11.88 8.86
C LYS A 2 -2.92 -10.69 9.72
N PHE A 3 -1.63 -10.40 9.77
CA PHE A 3 -1.07 -9.23 10.45
C PHE A 3 0.23 -8.80 9.76
N THR A 4 0.69 -7.58 10.04
CA THR A 4 1.97 -7.08 9.52
C THR A 4 3.08 -7.29 10.54
N LEU A 5 4.30 -7.60 10.07
CA LEU A 5 5.45 -7.72 10.96
C LEU A 5 5.74 -6.43 11.71
N ASN A 6 5.53 -5.28 11.07
CA ASN A 6 5.71 -3.98 11.71
C ASN A 6 4.77 -3.77 12.91
N TRP A 7 3.52 -4.24 12.83
CA TRP A 7 2.60 -4.19 13.97
C TRP A 7 3.05 -5.12 15.10
N LEU A 8 3.43 -6.36 14.78
CA LEU A 8 3.91 -7.31 15.78
C LEU A 8 5.18 -6.82 16.51
N GLN A 9 6.07 -6.12 15.78
CA GLN A 9 7.30 -5.53 16.32
C GLN A 9 7.06 -4.44 17.37
N GLN A 10 5.84 -3.89 17.47
CA GLN A 10 5.49 -2.96 18.54
C GLN A 10 5.39 -3.65 19.92
N TYR A 11 5.27 -4.98 19.94
CA TYR A 11 5.09 -5.78 21.15
C TYR A 11 6.29 -6.67 21.47
N VAL A 12 7.04 -7.12 20.45
CA VAL A 12 8.16 -8.06 20.59
C VAL A 12 9.33 -7.69 19.68
N GLN A 13 10.56 -7.96 20.13
CA GLN A 13 11.77 -7.62 19.38
C GLN A 13 12.08 -8.71 18.33
N LEU A 14 11.88 -8.38 17.05
CA LEU A 14 12.04 -9.32 15.93
C LEU A 14 13.06 -8.86 14.87
N HIS A 15 13.77 -7.75 15.11
CA HIS A 15 14.65 -7.11 14.11
C HIS A 15 15.79 -8.01 13.58
N SER A 16 16.18 -9.03 14.35
CA SER A 16 17.24 -9.98 13.99
C SER A 16 16.72 -11.26 13.33
N ILE A 17 15.41 -11.42 13.18
CA ILE A 17 14.78 -12.65 12.67
C ILE A 17 14.21 -12.38 11.28
N ALA A 18 14.64 -13.17 10.30
CA ALA A 18 14.08 -13.10 8.95
C ALA A 18 12.60 -13.58 8.95
N PRO A 19 11.70 -12.98 8.15
CA PRO A 19 10.28 -13.36 8.09
C PRO A 19 10.02 -14.86 7.90
N GLY A 20 10.76 -15.51 7.00
CA GLY A 20 10.63 -16.95 6.77
C GLY A 20 11.01 -17.79 7.99
N LYS A 21 12.09 -17.40 8.70
CA LYS A 21 12.51 -18.09 9.92
C LYS A 21 11.47 -17.95 11.04
N LEU A 22 10.87 -16.77 11.16
CA LEU A 22 9.78 -16.55 12.11
C LEU A 22 8.57 -17.43 11.79
N ALA A 23 8.22 -17.58 10.50
CA ALA A 23 7.12 -18.45 10.09
C ALA A 23 7.37 -19.93 10.42
N ASP A 24 8.60 -20.40 10.20
CA ASP A 24 9.02 -21.76 10.58
C ASP A 24 8.89 -21.96 12.10
N ASP A 25 9.41 -21.02 12.90
CA ASP A 25 9.40 -21.11 14.36
C ASP A 25 7.96 -21.08 14.94
N LEU A 26 7.09 -20.22 14.39
CA LEU A 26 5.67 -20.20 14.75
C LEU A 26 5.00 -21.54 14.44
N THR A 27 5.24 -22.10 13.25
CA THR A 27 4.67 -23.39 12.85
C THR A 27 5.14 -24.51 13.78
N MET A 28 6.43 -24.53 14.15
CA MET A 28 6.97 -25.50 15.11
C MET A 28 6.40 -25.35 16.53
N LEU A 29 5.95 -24.15 16.91
CA LEU A 29 5.24 -23.89 18.17
C LEU A 29 3.74 -24.24 18.09
N GLY A 30 3.25 -24.76 16.96
CA GLY A 30 1.85 -25.11 16.74
C GLY A 30 0.98 -23.95 16.22
N LEU A 31 1.60 -22.84 15.81
CA LEU A 31 0.94 -21.69 15.19
C LEU A 31 1.22 -21.73 13.68
N GLU A 32 0.40 -22.48 12.94
CA GLU A 32 0.55 -22.66 11.50
C GLU A 32 0.56 -21.33 10.74
N VAL A 33 1.52 -21.19 9.81
CA VAL A 33 1.65 -20.03 8.93
C VAL A 33 1.41 -20.45 7.48
N ASP A 34 0.26 -20.04 6.93
CA ASP A 34 -0.14 -20.38 5.56
C ASP A 34 0.72 -19.69 4.48
N SER A 35 1.07 -18.41 4.70
CA SER A 35 1.82 -17.62 3.72
C SER A 35 2.61 -16.49 4.38
N VAL A 36 3.68 -16.07 3.70
CA VAL A 36 4.44 -14.86 4.00
C VAL A 36 4.54 -14.04 2.71
N ASP A 37 3.90 -12.88 2.71
CA ASP A 37 3.78 -12.04 1.51
C ASP A 37 4.64 -10.76 1.68
N PRO A 38 5.72 -10.59 0.90
CA PRO A 38 6.44 -9.32 0.82
C PRO A 38 5.50 -8.24 0.29
N LEU A 39 5.50 -7.07 0.94
CA LEU A 39 4.67 -5.95 0.51
C LEU A 39 5.53 -4.91 -0.21
N TYR A 40 4.93 -4.29 -1.22
CA TYR A 40 5.37 -3.03 -1.83
C TYR A 40 6.66 -3.06 -2.67
N GLU A 41 7.21 -4.23 -3.02
CA GLU A 41 8.39 -4.31 -3.90
C GLU A 41 8.18 -3.60 -5.25
N GLU A 42 6.96 -3.66 -5.78
CA GLU A 42 6.60 -3.07 -7.07
C GLU A 42 6.24 -1.57 -6.99
N LEU A 43 6.16 -0.98 -5.80
CA LEU A 43 5.66 0.39 -5.63
C LEU A 43 6.73 1.49 -5.82
N SER A 44 7.85 1.16 -6.45
CA SER A 44 8.89 2.14 -6.74
C SER A 44 8.36 3.28 -7.62
N GLY A 45 8.62 4.53 -7.19
CA GLY A 45 8.19 5.73 -7.91
C GLY A 45 6.76 6.20 -7.59
N LEU A 46 6.03 5.55 -6.67
CA LEU A 46 4.77 6.10 -6.18
C LEU A 46 5.01 7.29 -5.23
N LEU A 47 4.16 8.30 -5.38
CA LEU A 47 4.17 9.51 -4.58
C LEU A 47 2.78 9.74 -4.01
N THR A 48 2.72 10.29 -2.80
CA THR A 48 1.47 10.81 -2.24
C THR A 48 1.15 12.14 -2.92
N ALA A 49 -0.09 12.29 -3.40
CA ALA A 49 -0.58 13.48 -4.06
C ALA A 49 -1.86 13.99 -3.40
N LYS A 50 -2.10 15.31 -3.46
CA LYS A 50 -3.32 15.93 -2.95
C LYS A 50 -4.20 16.37 -4.12
N VAL A 51 -5.47 15.99 -4.13
CA VAL A 51 -6.44 16.48 -5.10
C VAL A 51 -6.80 17.93 -4.77
N ILE A 52 -6.62 18.84 -5.72
CA ILE A 52 -6.93 20.26 -5.60
C ILE A 52 -8.33 20.56 -6.16
N SER A 53 -8.68 19.96 -7.29
CA SER A 53 -9.98 20.13 -7.92
C SER A 53 -10.35 18.92 -8.78
N VAL A 54 -11.66 18.75 -9.00
CA VAL A 54 -12.25 17.68 -9.81
C VAL A 54 -13.35 18.28 -10.68
N THR A 55 -13.31 18.00 -11.99
CA THR A 55 -14.35 18.40 -12.94
C THR A 55 -14.76 17.22 -13.83
N PRO A 56 -15.98 17.21 -14.39
CA PRO A 56 -16.38 16.18 -15.35
C PRO A 56 -15.52 16.22 -16.62
N HIS A 57 -15.21 15.06 -17.19
CA HIS A 57 -14.51 15.00 -18.46
C HIS A 57 -15.47 15.42 -19.60
N PRO A 58 -15.08 16.37 -20.48
CA PRO A 58 -16.00 16.95 -21.47
C PRO A 58 -16.50 15.94 -22.51
N ASN A 59 -15.74 14.86 -22.74
CA ASN A 59 -16.02 13.85 -23.76
C ASN A 59 -16.27 12.44 -23.17
N ALA A 60 -16.45 12.29 -21.85
CA ALA A 60 -16.64 10.98 -21.24
C ALA A 60 -17.41 11.05 -19.91
N ASP A 61 -18.63 10.53 -19.90
CA ASP A 61 -19.56 10.65 -18.76
C ASP A 61 -19.08 9.92 -17.48
N LYS A 62 -18.20 8.93 -17.62
CA LYS A 62 -17.69 8.12 -16.50
C LYS A 62 -16.31 8.56 -16.00
N LEU A 63 -15.74 9.62 -16.58
CA LEU A 63 -14.39 10.09 -16.24
C LEU A 63 -14.43 11.50 -15.67
N THR A 64 -13.46 11.79 -14.82
CA THR A 64 -13.22 13.11 -14.25
C THR A 64 -11.81 13.59 -14.60
N LEU A 65 -11.65 14.91 -14.68
CA LEU A 65 -10.38 15.59 -14.76
C LEU A 65 -10.01 16.10 -13.37
N CYS A 66 -8.99 15.50 -12.78
CA CYS A 66 -8.46 15.87 -11.48
C CYS A 66 -7.20 16.72 -11.65
N GLN A 67 -7.13 17.85 -10.95
CA GLN A 67 -5.86 18.55 -10.72
C GLN A 67 -5.28 18.07 -9.39
N VAL A 68 -4.04 17.59 -9.40
CA VAL A 68 -3.38 17.04 -8.21
C VAL A 68 -2.04 17.71 -7.98
N GLU A 69 -1.70 17.97 -6.72
CA GLU A 69 -0.37 18.40 -6.30
C GLU A 69 0.45 17.17 -5.90
N ALA A 70 1.56 16.94 -6.60
CA ALA A 70 2.46 15.82 -6.36
C ALA A 70 3.92 16.28 -6.49
N GLY A 71 4.74 16.05 -5.47
CA GLY A 71 6.16 16.40 -5.51
C GLY A 71 6.45 17.87 -5.82
N GLY A 72 5.57 18.79 -5.39
CA GLY A 72 5.70 20.24 -5.63
C GLY A 72 5.21 20.74 -6.99
N ASN A 73 4.68 19.84 -7.83
CA ASN A 73 4.11 20.20 -9.13
C ASN A 73 2.59 19.99 -9.15
N THR A 74 1.87 20.81 -9.91
CA THR A 74 0.45 20.56 -10.24
C THR A 74 0.37 19.76 -11.53
N LEU A 75 -0.31 18.62 -11.50
CA LEU A 75 -0.50 17.71 -12.62
C LEU A 75 -1.99 17.50 -12.88
N GLN A 76 -2.34 17.30 -14.16
CA GLN A 76 -3.68 16.91 -14.55
C GLN A 76 -3.75 15.40 -14.78
N VAL A 77 -4.71 14.74 -14.16
CA VAL A 77 -4.92 13.29 -14.22
C VAL A 77 -6.36 12.99 -14.58
N VAL A 78 -6.59 12.04 -15.48
CA VAL A 78 -7.93 11.51 -15.76
C VAL A 78 -8.22 10.38 -14.78
N CYS A 79 -9.31 10.47 -14.03
CA CYS A 79 -9.71 9.44 -13.06
C CYS A 79 -11.09 8.87 -13.40
N GLY A 80 -11.28 7.56 -13.23
CA GLY A 80 -12.59 6.90 -13.38
C GLY A 80 -13.16 6.36 -12.07
N ALA A 81 -12.44 6.54 -10.95
CA ALA A 81 -12.89 6.08 -9.65
C ALA A 81 -14.04 6.97 -9.12
N PRO A 82 -15.12 6.40 -8.57
CA PRO A 82 -16.30 7.16 -8.13
C PRO A 82 -16.18 7.72 -6.70
N ASN A 83 -15.09 7.43 -6.00
CA ASN A 83 -14.87 7.78 -4.58
C ASN A 83 -13.90 8.96 -4.39
#